data_AF-X1MII8-F1
#
_entry.id   AF-X1MII8-F1
#
_cell.length_a   1.000
_cell.length_b   1.000
_cell.length_c   1.000
_cell.angle_alpha   90.00
_cell.angle_beta   90.00
_cell.angle_gamma   90.00
#
_symmetry.space_group_name_H-M   'P 1'
#
loop_
_entity.id
_entity.type
_entity.pdbx_description
1 polymer ?
#
loop_
_entity_poly.entity_id
_entity_poly.type
_entity_poly.pdbx_seq_one_letter_code
_entity_poly.pdbx_strand_id
1 'polypeptide(L)'
;MAIKFHPHARERLRERGASENEVIKTVETGERFSAKFGRSGFRRNFTFDGVWRGKKYRTKQIEVYAVEETGDFIVITVVVKYF
;
A
#
# COMPACT_ATOMS: atom_id res chain seq x y z
N MET A 1 -4.05 14.29 10.52
CA MET A 1 -4.27 13.15 9.63
C MET A 1 -3.40 12.00 10.11
N ALA A 2 -4.01 10.99 10.74
CA ALA A 2 -3.33 9.75 11.11
C ALA A 2 -3.59 8.66 10.05
N ILE A 3 -2.63 7.75 9.90
CA ILE A 3 -2.77 6.56 9.04
C ILE A 3 -2.87 5.35 9.96
N LYS A 4 -4.04 4.73 9.98
CA LYS A 4 -4.36 3.55 10.80
C LYS A 4 -4.43 2.32 9.91
N PHE A 5 -4.07 1.17 10.45
CA PHE A 5 -4.14 -0.11 9.74
C PHE A 5 -5.25 -0.95 10.32
N HIS A 6 -6.17 -1.42 9.48
CA HIS A 6 -7.07 -2.49 9.88
C HIS A 6 -6.22 -3.73 10.23
N PRO A 7 -6.54 -4.50 11.29
CA PRO A 7 -5.73 -5.66 11.72
C PRO A 7 -5.42 -6.62 10.56
N HIS A 8 -6.43 -6.96 9.75
CA HIS A 8 -6.25 -7.77 8.55
C HIS A 8 -5.24 -7.19 7.55
N ALA A 9 -5.23 -5.87 7.33
CA ALA A 9 -4.28 -5.23 6.42
C ALA A 9 -2.84 -5.36 6.92
N ARG A 10 -2.65 -5.25 8.24
CA ARG A 10 -1.34 -5.33 8.91
C ARG A 10 -0.71 -6.72 8.80
N GLU A 11 -1.52 -7.77 8.88
CA GLU A 11 -1.06 -9.14 8.67
C GLU A 11 -0.67 -9.37 7.21
N ARG A 12 -1.55 -8.97 6.29
CA ARG A 12 -1.42 -9.27 4.85
C ARG A 12 -0.34 -8.47 4.14
N LEU A 13 0.01 -7.28 4.60
CA LEU A 13 1.02 -6.45 3.94
C LEU A 13 2.40 -7.13 3.95
N ARG A 14 2.76 -7.81 5.05
CA ARG A 14 4.06 -8.48 5.19
C ARG A 14 4.15 -9.70 4.28
N GLU A 15 3.09 -10.50 4.22
CA GLU A 15 2.99 -11.66 3.33
C GLU A 15 3.13 -11.29 1.84
N ARG A 16 2.82 -10.04 1.48
CA ARG A 16 2.90 -9.52 0.11
C ARG A 16 4.23 -8.81 -0.19
N GLY A 17 5.11 -8.67 0.80
CA GLY A 17 6.40 -8.00 0.68
C GLY A 17 6.33 -6.48 0.74
N ALA A 18 5.30 -5.93 1.41
CA ALA A 18 5.24 -4.53 1.80
C ALA A 18 5.62 -4.36 3.28
N SER A 19 6.19 -3.21 3.62
CA SER A 19 6.36 -2.73 4.99
C SER A 19 5.33 -1.65 5.33
N GLU A 20 5.07 -1.45 6.63
CA GLU A 20 4.19 -0.38 7.10
C GLU A 20 4.67 1.01 6.65
N ASN A 21 5.98 1.24 6.66
CA ASN A 21 6.58 2.50 6.20
C ASN A 21 6.33 2.76 4.71
N GLU A 22 6.38 1.73 3.87
CA GLU A 22 6.06 1.89 2.44
C GLU A 22 4.58 2.19 2.22
N VAL A 23 3.70 1.59 3.01
CA VAL A 23 2.26 1.89 2.98
C VAL A 23 2.00 3.33 3.40
N ILE A 24 2.60 3.79 4.51
CA ILE A 24 2.49 5.18 4.99
C ILE A 24 2.97 6.15 3.90
N LYS A 25 4.18 5.96 3.36
CA LYS A 25 4.71 6.79 2.27
C LYS A 25 3.79 6.80 1.06
N THR A 26 3.17 5.66 0.74
CA THR A 26 2.22 5.57 -0.38
C THR A 26 0.98 6.43 -0.13
N VAL A 27 0.43 6.44 1.09
CA VAL A 27 -0.72 7.29 1.43
C VAL A 27 -0.35 8.77 1.47
N GLU A 28 0.82 9.12 2.00
CA GLU A 28 1.24 10.53 2.16
C GLU A 28 1.65 11.20 0.84
N THR A 29 2.30 10.46 -0.05
CA THR A 29 3.03 11.05 -1.19
C THR A 29 2.85 10.27 -2.50
N GLY A 30 2.06 9.20 -2.47
CA GLY A 30 1.70 8.47 -3.68
C GLY A 30 0.65 9.21 -4.50
N GLU A 31 0.45 8.74 -5.71
CA GLU A 31 -0.64 9.20 -6.56
C GLU A 31 -1.98 8.72 -5.98
N ARG A 32 -2.89 9.65 -5.67
CA ARG A 32 -4.25 9.35 -5.21
C ARG A 32 -5.18 9.12 -6.39
N PHE A 33 -6.02 8.10 -6.31
CA PHE A 33 -7.05 7.77 -7.30
C PHE A 33 -8.35 7.33 -6.62
N SER A 34 -9.47 7.44 -7.35
CA SER A 34 -10.77 6.97 -6.85
C SER A 34 -10.85 5.44 -6.96
N ALA A 35 -11.28 4.77 -5.89
CA ALA A 35 -11.48 3.33 -5.85
C ALA A 35 -12.95 2.97 -5.63
N LYS A 36 -13.31 1.70 -5.87
CA LYS A 36 -14.68 1.20 -5.68
C LYS A 36 -15.16 1.38 -4.24
N PHE A 37 -16.47 1.51 -4.08
CA PHE A 37 -17.16 1.63 -2.78
C PHE A 37 -16.76 2.88 -1.97
N GLY A 38 -16.51 4.01 -2.65
CA GLY A 38 -16.18 5.28 -2.00
C GLY A 38 -14.81 5.29 -1.31
N ARG A 39 -13.92 4.36 -1.67
CA ARG A 39 -12.57 4.26 -1.09
C ARG A 39 -11.60 5.14 -1.83
N SER A 40 -10.56 5.58 -1.14
CA SER A 40 -9.41 6.22 -1.76
C SER A 40 -8.33 5.18 -2.04
N GLY A 41 -7.86 5.16 -3.29
CA GLY A 41 -6.69 4.42 -3.70
C GLY A 41 -5.46 5.32 -3.70
N PHE A 42 -4.32 4.76 -3.32
CA PHE A 42 -3.02 5.41 -3.39
C PHE A 42 -2.03 4.45 -4.03
N ARG A 43 -1.16 4.94 -4.91
CA ARG A 43 -0.09 4.10 -5.49
C ARG A 43 1.25 4.80 -5.52
N ARG A 44 2.31 4.04 -5.25
CA ARG A 44 3.68 4.53 -5.32
C ARG A 44 4.65 3.42 -5.70
N ASN A 45 5.62 3.76 -6.54
CA ASN A 45 6.72 2.87 -6.91
C ASN A 45 7.89 3.02 -5.94
N PHE A 46 8.54 1.91 -5.64
CA PHE A 46 9.74 1.80 -4.81
C PHE A 46 10.79 0.98 -5.55
N THR A 47 12.04 1.43 -5.42
CA THR A 47 13.19 0.59 -5.76
C THR A 47 13.18 -0.66 -4.87
N PHE A 48 13.31 -1.83 -5.48
CA PHE A 48 13.28 -3.12 -4.79
C PHE A 48 14.58 -3.91 -4.97
N ASP A 49 15.12 -3.95 -6.20
CA ASP A 49 16.36 -4.65 -6.57
C ASP A 49 16.55 -6.01 -5.87
N GLY A 50 15.48 -6.82 -5.88
CA GLY A 50 15.37 -8.02 -5.05
C GLY A 50 14.74 -9.20 -5.79
N VAL A 51 14.61 -10.32 -5.09
CA VAL A 51 13.94 -11.52 -5.58
C VAL A 51 12.59 -11.67 -4.90
N TRP A 52 11.53 -11.86 -5.68
CA TRP A 52 10.21 -12.21 -5.18
C TRP A 52 9.72 -13.49 -5.86
N ARG A 53 9.36 -14.50 -5.05
CA ARG A 53 8.93 -15.84 -5.52
C ARG A 53 9.84 -16.43 -6.61
N GLY A 54 11.15 -16.32 -6.42
CA GLY A 54 12.16 -16.88 -7.34
C GLY A 54 12.49 -16.03 -8.58
N LYS A 55 11.84 -14.88 -8.78
CA LYS A 55 12.14 -13.97 -9.90
C LYS A 55 12.73 -12.65 -9.42
N LYS A 56 13.73 -12.12 -10.14
CA LYS A 56 14.32 -10.81 -9.88
C LYS A 56 13.42 -9.69 -10.40
N TYR A 57 13.27 -8.64 -9.61
CA TYR A 57 12.51 -7.44 -9.93
C TYR A 57 13.28 -6.20 -9.49
N ARG A 58 13.26 -5.15 -10.31
CA ARG A 58 13.94 -3.89 -9.98
C ARG A 58 13.02 -2.97 -9.18
N THR A 59 11.73 -2.99 -9.51
CA THR A 59 10.74 -2.10 -8.93
C THR A 59 9.62 -2.90 -8.29
N LYS A 60 9.08 -2.40 -7.19
CA LYS A 60 7.77 -2.81 -6.70
C LYS A 60 6.85 -1.60 -6.57
N GLN A 61 5.59 -1.77 -6.91
CA GLN A 61 4.54 -0.78 -6.71
C GLN A 61 3.67 -1.23 -5.55
N ILE A 62 3.44 -0.33 -4.61
CA ILE A 62 2.50 -0.50 -3.52
C ILE A 62 1.23 0.23 -3.91
N GLU A 63 0.09 -0.46 -3.84
CA GLU A 63 -1.24 0.13 -3.91
C GLU A 63 -1.94 -0.03 -2.56
N VAL A 64 -2.46 1.07 -2.03
CA VAL A 64 -3.13 1.12 -0.74
C VAL A 64 -4.57 1.54 -0.99
N TYR A 65 -5.51 0.77 -0.44
CA TYR A 65 -6.93 1.10 -0.45
C TYR A 65 -7.34 1.44 0.98
N ALA A 66 -7.79 2.67 1.17
CA ALA A 66 -8.16 3.21 2.47
C ALA A 66 -9.54 3.85 2.44
N VAL A 67 -10.19 3.86 3.60
CA VAL A 67 -11.38 4.66 3.88
C VAL A 67 -10.94 5.90 4.63
N GLU A 68 -11.49 7.06 4.25
CA GLU A 68 -11.27 8.32 4.95
C GLU A 68 -12.38 8.48 6.01
N GLU A 69 -12.01 8.49 7.29
CA GLU A 69 -12.93 8.70 8.40
C GLU A 69 -12.44 9.86 9.26
N THR A 70 -13.23 10.93 9.34
CA THR A 70 -12.97 12.08 10.24
C THR A 70 -11.56 12.70 10.06
N GLY A 71 -11.02 12.67 8.83
CA GLY A 71 -9.68 13.19 8.51
C GLY A 71 -8.52 12.22 8.75
N ASP A 72 -8.81 10.98 9.13
CA ASP A 72 -7.86 9.86 9.21
C ASP A 72 -8.06 8.89 8.04
N PHE A 73 -6.99 8.22 7.61
CA PHE A 73 -7.08 7.13 6.65
C PHE A 73 -6.96 5.78 7.35
N ILE A 74 -7.96 4.92 7.17
CA ILE A 74 -7.95 3.54 7.63
C ILE A 74 -7.61 2.64 6.45
N VAL A 75 -6.40 2.07 6.46
CA VAL A 75 -5.92 1.13 5.45
C VAL A 75 -6.64 -0.21 5.57
N ILE A 76 -7.32 -0.61 4.49
CA ILE A 76 -8.10 -1.85 4.41
C ILE A 76 -7.37 -2.93 3.62
N THR A 77 -6.76 -2.55 2.50
CA THR A 77 -6.10 -3.50 1.59
C THR A 77 -4.80 -2.91 1.06
N VAL A 78 -3.76 -3.73 1.02
CA VAL A 78 -2.46 -3.40 0.41
C VAL A 78 -2.14 -4.40 -0.70
N VAL A 79 -1.93 -3.95 -1.92
CA VAL A 79 -1.52 -4.79 -3.05
C VAL A 79 -0.08 -4.44 -3.42
N VAL A 80 0.73 -5.46 -3.72
CA VAL A 80 2.11 -5.27 -4.18
C VAL A 80 2.25 -5.87 -5.56
N LYS A 81 2.71 -5.06 -6.51
CA LYS A 81 3.04 -5.48 -7.89
C LYS A 81 4.54 -5.38 -8.07
N TYR A 82 5.13 -6.37 -8.72
CA TYR A 82 6.57 -6.43 -8.96
C TYR A 82 6.84 -6.33 -10.47
N PHE A 83 7.83 -5.53 -10.86
CA PHE A 83 8.20 -5.22 -12.25
C PHE A 83 9.70 -5.39 -12.49
#